data_AF-A0A948UET4-F1
#
_entry.id   AF-A0A948UET4-F1
#
_cell.length_a   1.000
_cell.length_b   1.000
_cell.length_c   1.000
_cell.angle_alpha   90.00
_cell.angle_beta   90.00
_cell.angle_gamma   90.00
#
_symmetry.space_group_name_H-M   'P 1'
#
loop_
_entity.id
_entity.type
_entity.pdbx_description
1 polymer ?
#
loop_
_entity_poly.entity_id
_entity_poly.type
_entity_poly.pdbx_seq_one_letter_code
_entity_poly.pdbx_strand_id
1 'polypeptide(L)'
;MNRIISLISFLLGLYQLNEFLICVTDINLFTKFAMIMIIILPGLAISYALIIFRKKIKFYWHMLIYAPAVFFILMFVLSNYLNQSAFCSTIFIEYPYLGLLGKFLGLYYLLYLSASIILFYFASSKITSKYEKVLSNLGILGMFIFVVPTFIFLLFLPALQIQFPSVLCEFALLLAIEFIFVLWYKDKHNLMY
;
A
#
# COMPACT_ATOMS: atom_id res chain seq x y z
N MET A 1 9.04 -5.83 -12.99
CA MET A 1 8.09 -4.74 -12.67
C MET A 1 6.63 -5.19 -12.79
N ASN A 2 6.22 -5.73 -13.94
CA ASN A 2 4.82 -6.11 -14.22
C ASN A 2 4.18 -7.00 -13.15
N ARG A 3 4.92 -8.00 -12.64
CA ARG A 3 4.43 -8.89 -11.57
C ARG A 3 4.10 -8.16 -10.27
N ILE A 4 4.94 -7.20 -9.86
CA ILE A 4 4.71 -6.44 -8.63
C ILE A 4 3.56 -5.45 -8.81
N ILE A 5 3.52 -4.73 -9.93
CA ILE A 5 2.41 -3.83 -10.24
C ILE A 5 1.09 -4.59 -10.25
N SER A 6 1.03 -5.73 -10.95
CA SER A 6 -0.16 -6.58 -11.00
C SER A 6 -0.57 -7.09 -9.62
N LEU A 7 0.39 -7.49 -8.79
CA LEU A 7 0.11 -7.96 -7.43
C LEU A 7 -0.42 -6.83 -6.53
N ILE A 8 0.16 -5.62 -6.61
CA ILE A 8 -0.33 -4.46 -5.86
C ILE A 8 -1.77 -4.13 -6.31
N SER A 9 -2.02 -4.01 -7.62
CA SER A 9 -3.36 -3.72 -8.14
C SER A 9 -4.38 -4.80 -7.73
N PHE A 10 -3.98 -6.07 -7.77
CA PHE A 10 -4.84 -7.18 -7.37
C PHE A 10 -5.19 -7.13 -5.88
N LEU A 11 -4.20 -6.87 -5.01
CA LEU A 11 -4.43 -6.75 -3.56
C LEU A 11 -5.28 -5.53 -3.21
N LEU A 12 -5.08 -4.40 -3.90
CA LEU A 12 -5.92 -3.21 -3.73
C LEU A 12 -7.37 -3.48 -4.14
N GLY A 13 -7.59 -4.15 -5.28
CA GLY A 13 -8.93 -4.53 -5.71
C GLY A 13 -9.60 -5.53 -4.77
N LEU A 14 -8.86 -6.52 -4.26
CA LEU A 14 -9.38 -7.44 -3.24
C LEU A 14 -9.69 -6.73 -1.92
N TYR A 15 -8.86 -5.78 -1.51
CA TYR A 15 -9.14 -4.96 -0.32
C TYR A 15 -10.45 -4.18 -0.48
N GLN A 16 -10.65 -3.52 -1.63
CA GLN A 16 -11.89 -2.81 -1.97
C GLN A 16 -13.12 -3.73 -1.94
N LEU A 17 -13.01 -4.93 -2.51
CA LEU A 17 -14.08 -5.91 -2.47
C LEU A 17 -14.42 -6.34 -1.03
N ASN A 18 -13.40 -6.60 -0.20
CA ASN A 18 -13.61 -6.96 1.20
C ASN A 18 -14.28 -5.81 1.98
N GLU A 19 -13.86 -4.57 1.75
CA GLU A 19 -14.48 -3.39 2.38
C GLU A 19 -15.97 -3.28 2.03
N PHE A 20 -16.31 -3.38 0.74
CA PHE A 20 -17.71 -3.40 0.29
C PHE A 20 -18.51 -4.52 0.96
N LEU A 21 -17.95 -5.74 1.03
CA LEU A 21 -18.62 -6.87 1.67
C LEU A 21 -18.81 -6.66 3.17
N ILE A 22 -17.82 -6.13 3.88
CA ILE A 22 -17.92 -5.84 5.32
C ILE A 22 -19.06 -4.84 5.56
N CYS A 23 -19.12 -3.75 4.78
CA CYS A 23 -20.10 -2.70 5.01
C CYS A 23 -21.54 -3.06 4.57
N VAL A 24 -21.71 -3.98 3.63
CA VAL A 24 -23.04 -4.38 3.14
C VAL A 24 -23.59 -5.62 3.84
N THR A 25 -22.71 -6.56 4.23
CA THR A 25 -23.14 -7.88 4.72
C THR A 25 -22.93 -8.09 6.22
N ASP A 26 -22.22 -7.20 6.92
CA ASP A 26 -21.83 -7.33 8.33
C ASP A 26 -21.11 -8.67 8.66
N ILE A 27 -20.54 -9.34 7.65
CA ILE A 27 -19.81 -10.61 7.84
C ILE A 27 -18.37 -10.33 8.27
N ASN A 28 -18.07 -10.59 9.55
CA ASN A 28 -16.74 -10.37 10.17
C ASN A 28 -15.57 -11.18 9.55
N LEU A 29 -15.84 -12.22 8.76
CA LEU A 29 -14.79 -13.04 8.15
C LEU A 29 -13.94 -12.24 7.15
N PHE A 30 -14.57 -11.30 6.43
CA PHE A 30 -13.89 -10.44 5.46
C PHE A 30 -12.97 -9.42 6.11
N THR A 31 -13.21 -9.05 7.36
CA THR A 31 -12.37 -8.12 8.14
C THR A 31 -10.94 -8.65 8.32
N LYS A 32 -10.79 -9.94 8.66
CA LYS A 32 -9.46 -10.55 8.80
C LYS A 32 -8.72 -10.61 7.47
N PHE A 33 -9.43 -10.92 6.39
CA PHE A 33 -8.85 -10.91 5.04
C PHE A 33 -8.42 -9.52 4.61
N ALA A 34 -9.25 -8.50 4.81
CA ALA A 34 -8.90 -7.11 4.52
C ALA A 34 -7.62 -6.68 5.25
N MET A 35 -7.49 -7.04 6.53
CA MET A 35 -6.28 -6.73 7.32
C MET A 35 -5.03 -7.44 6.78
N ILE A 36 -5.13 -8.70 6.37
CA ILE A 36 -3.99 -9.40 5.77
C ILE A 36 -3.54 -8.68 4.49
N MET A 37 -4.49 -8.31 3.62
CA MET A 37 -4.18 -7.63 2.37
C MET A 37 -3.49 -6.29 2.60
N ILE A 38 -4.03 -5.48 3.53
CA ILE A 38 -3.50 -4.14 3.78
C ILE A 38 -2.08 -4.24 4.35
N ILE A 39 -1.80 -5.16 5.29
CA ILE A 39 -0.48 -5.31 5.93
C ILE A 39 0.63 -5.67 4.92
N ILE A 40 0.30 -6.36 3.83
CA ILE A 40 1.27 -6.77 2.80
C ILE A 40 1.69 -5.59 1.90
N LEU A 41 0.81 -4.60 1.70
CA LEU A 41 1.02 -3.50 0.74
C LEU A 41 2.31 -2.69 0.99
N PRO A 42 2.66 -2.27 2.23
CA PRO A 42 3.90 -1.52 2.45
C PRO A 42 5.16 -2.29 2.05
N GLY A 43 5.21 -3.61 2.27
CA GLY A 43 6.32 -4.46 1.82
C GLY A 43 6.43 -4.54 0.29
N LEU A 44 5.29 -4.54 -0.40
CA LEU A 44 5.26 -4.47 -1.87
C LEU A 44 5.69 -3.10 -2.40
N ALA A 45 5.35 -2.01 -1.72
CA ALA A 45 5.81 -0.66 -2.09
C ALA A 45 7.36 -0.57 -2.06
N ILE A 46 7.99 -1.13 -1.02
CA ILE A 46 9.46 -1.23 -0.96
C ILE A 46 10.00 -2.11 -2.10
N SER A 47 9.38 -3.27 -2.34
CA SER A 47 9.80 -4.17 -3.43
C SER A 47 9.69 -3.50 -4.81
N TYR A 48 8.66 -2.68 -5.01
CA TYR A 48 8.49 -1.87 -6.22
C TYR A 48 9.63 -0.86 -6.39
N ALA A 49 10.00 -0.14 -5.32
CA ALA A 49 11.12 0.81 -5.32
C ALA A 49 12.46 0.14 -5.69
N LEU A 50 12.68 -1.06 -5.15
CA LEU A 50 13.92 -1.81 -5.35
C LEU A 50 14.07 -2.36 -6.77
N ILE A 51 12.96 -2.70 -7.44
CA ILE A 51 12.97 -3.06 -8.86
C ILE A 51 13.46 -1.88 -9.71
N ILE A 52 13.01 -0.66 -9.42
CA ILE A 52 13.47 0.53 -10.14
C ILE A 52 14.97 0.77 -9.89
N PHE A 53 15.44 0.49 -8.67
CA PHE A 53 16.85 0.60 -8.30
C PHE A 53 17.75 -0.42 -9.02
N ARG A 54 17.19 -1.41 -9.75
CA ARG A 54 17.89 -2.47 -10.49
C ARG A 54 18.90 -3.29 -9.68
N LYS A 55 18.84 -3.22 -8.35
CA LYS A 55 19.71 -4.05 -7.51
C LYS A 55 19.09 -5.43 -7.35
N LYS A 56 19.85 -6.45 -7.71
CA LYS A 56 19.58 -7.82 -7.28
C LYS A 56 19.79 -7.88 -5.77
N ILE A 57 18.70 -8.13 -5.07
CA ILE A 57 18.69 -8.23 -3.62
C ILE A 57 18.85 -9.69 -3.24
N LYS A 58 19.70 -9.97 -2.25
CA LYS A 58 19.86 -11.32 -1.72
C LYS A 58 18.57 -11.74 -1.01
N PHE A 59 18.22 -13.02 -1.09
CA PHE A 59 17.02 -13.59 -0.47
C PHE A 59 16.80 -13.16 1.00
N TYR A 60 17.88 -13.04 1.79
CA TYR A 60 17.83 -12.57 3.18
C TYR A 60 17.14 -11.21 3.35
N TRP A 61 17.39 -10.26 2.45
CA TRP A 61 16.78 -8.92 2.52
C TRP A 61 15.29 -8.94 2.15
N HIS A 62 14.87 -9.84 1.25
CA HIS A 62 13.45 -10.06 1.00
C HIS A 62 12.75 -10.55 2.26
N MET A 63 13.34 -11.51 2.98
CA MET A 63 12.80 -11.94 4.27
C MET A 63 12.69 -10.78 5.27
N LEU A 64 13.70 -9.92 5.34
CA LEU A 64 13.71 -8.80 6.30
C LEU A 64 12.62 -7.75 5.98
N ILE A 65 12.36 -7.48 4.69
CA ILE A 65 11.28 -6.57 4.25
C ILE A 65 9.89 -7.13 4.60
N TYR A 66 9.69 -8.43 4.49
CA TYR A 66 8.39 -9.05 4.75
C TYR A 66 8.21 -9.53 6.20
N ALA A 67 9.28 -9.58 7.01
CA ALA A 67 9.21 -10.07 8.38
C ALA A 67 8.23 -9.27 9.26
N PRO A 68 8.21 -7.92 9.23
CA PRO A 68 7.19 -7.16 9.98
C PRO A 68 5.78 -7.44 9.50
N ALA A 69 5.56 -7.57 8.18
CA ALA A 69 4.25 -7.92 7.64
C ALA A 69 3.75 -9.27 8.16
N VAL A 70 4.63 -10.29 8.16
CA VAL A 70 4.31 -11.63 8.70
C VAL A 70 4.01 -11.56 10.19
N PHE A 71 4.80 -10.80 10.97
CA PHE A 71 4.55 -10.59 12.40
C PHE A 71 3.16 -10.00 12.65
N PHE A 72 2.79 -8.90 11.96
CA PHE A 72 1.47 -8.31 12.12
C PHE A 72 0.36 -9.27 11.68
N ILE A 73 0.51 -9.95 10.53
CA ILE A 73 -0.47 -10.95 10.07
C ILE A 73 -0.70 -12.02 11.14
N LEU A 74 0.37 -12.62 11.68
CA LEU A 74 0.25 -13.66 12.71
C LEU A 74 -0.44 -13.13 13.97
N MET A 75 -0.05 -11.93 14.42
CA MET A 75 -0.67 -11.28 15.57
C MET A 75 -2.16 -11.05 15.35
N PHE A 76 -2.58 -10.60 14.17
CA PHE A 76 -3.99 -10.36 13.86
C PHE A 76 -4.80 -11.63 13.64
N VAL A 77 -4.23 -12.66 13.02
CA VAL A 77 -4.91 -13.94 12.76
C VAL A 77 -5.12 -14.72 14.06
N LEU A 78 -4.11 -14.75 14.93
CA LEU A 78 -4.17 -15.45 16.23
C LEU A 78 -4.98 -14.68 17.28
N SER A 79 -5.16 -13.38 17.08
CA SER A 79 -5.91 -12.52 17.98
C SER A 79 -7.42 -12.72 17.83
N ASN A 80 -8.08 -13.08 18.93
CA ASN A 80 -9.55 -13.06 19.01
C ASN A 80 -10.13 -11.64 19.13
N TYR A 81 -9.29 -10.60 19.28
CA TYR A 81 -9.75 -9.20 19.41
C TYR A 81 -10.46 -8.69 18.14
N LEU A 82 -10.19 -9.29 16.97
CA LEU A 82 -10.86 -8.96 15.70
C LEU A 82 -12.23 -9.65 15.52
N ASN A 83 -12.69 -10.48 16.46
CA ASN A 83 -14.03 -11.08 16.37
C ASN A 83 -15.14 -10.08 16.78
N GLN A 84 -14.78 -8.96 17.40
CA GLN A 84 -15.70 -7.84 17.61
C GLN A 84 -15.79 -7.04 16.31
N SER A 85 -17.01 -6.82 15.86
CA SER A 85 -17.34 -6.25 14.54
C SER A 85 -16.52 -5.00 14.26
N ALA A 86 -15.75 -5.08 13.16
CA ALA A 86 -15.31 -3.90 12.46
C ALA A 86 -16.55 -3.05 12.17
N PHE A 87 -16.69 -1.92 12.83
CA PHE A 87 -17.73 -0.98 12.44
C PHE A 87 -17.22 -0.28 11.19
N CYS A 88 -18.03 -0.29 10.12
CA CYS A 88 -17.80 0.60 9.00
C CYS A 88 -18.00 2.03 9.50
N SER A 89 -16.92 2.64 9.98
CA SER A 89 -16.83 4.08 10.11
C SER A 89 -16.79 4.62 8.69
N THR A 90 -17.47 5.74 8.50
CA THR A 90 -17.58 6.46 7.23
C THR A 90 -16.25 7.02 6.73
N ILE A 91 -15.12 6.67 7.36
CA ILE A 91 -13.77 7.06 6.95
C ILE A 91 -12.86 5.84 6.83
N PHE A 92 -12.97 4.89 7.75
CA PHE A 92 -12.20 3.65 7.79
C PHE A 92 -12.99 2.53 8.45
N ILE A 93 -12.59 1.28 8.20
CA ILE A 93 -12.85 0.23 9.18
C ILE A 93 -12.08 0.60 10.45
N GLU A 94 -12.80 1.05 11.46
CA GLU A 94 -12.21 1.36 12.76
C GLU A 94 -12.12 0.09 13.60
N TYR A 95 -10.93 -0.12 14.15
CA TYR A 95 -10.65 -1.23 15.05
C TYR A 95 -10.47 -0.64 16.46
N PRO A 96 -11.57 -0.43 17.22
CA PRO A 96 -11.53 0.29 18.49
C PRO A 96 -10.59 -0.34 19.53
N TYR A 97 -10.28 -1.63 19.42
CA TYR A 97 -9.49 -2.39 20.37
C TYR A 97 -8.03 -2.61 19.96
N LEU A 98 -7.52 -1.87 18.96
CA LEU A 98 -6.15 -2.06 18.49
C LEU A 98 -5.09 -1.52 19.48
N GLY A 99 -5.43 -0.55 20.33
CA GLY A 99 -4.58 -0.07 21.42
C GLY A 99 -3.13 0.22 21.00
N LEU A 100 -2.17 -0.41 21.69
CA LEU A 100 -0.74 -0.28 21.41
C LEU A 100 -0.35 -0.89 20.05
N LEU A 101 -1.03 -1.97 19.65
CA LEU A 101 -0.74 -2.70 18.41
C LEU A 101 -1.14 -1.86 17.17
N GLY A 102 -2.20 -1.06 17.28
CA GLY A 102 -2.57 -0.08 16.26
C GLY A 102 -1.51 1.00 16.06
N LYS A 103 -0.90 1.49 17.16
CA LYS A 103 0.20 2.45 17.08
C LYS A 103 1.44 1.86 16.40
N PHE A 104 1.79 0.62 16.73
CA PHE A 104 2.90 -0.07 16.06
C PHE A 104 2.62 -0.36 14.59
N LEU A 105 1.38 -0.71 14.25
CA LEU A 105 0.96 -0.87 12.85
C LEU A 105 1.08 0.46 12.11
N GLY A 106 0.59 1.56 12.68
CA GLY A 106 0.75 2.91 12.10
C GLY A 106 2.21 3.29 11.89
N LEU A 107 3.08 2.99 12.86
CA LEU A 107 4.53 3.21 12.74
C LEU A 107 5.14 2.36 11.61
N TYR A 108 4.72 1.10 11.47
CA TYR A 108 5.13 0.24 10.37
C TYR A 108 4.77 0.84 9.00
N TYR A 109 3.53 1.32 8.83
CA TYR A 109 3.12 1.99 7.60
C TYR A 109 3.95 3.25 7.32
N LEU A 110 4.11 4.10 8.33
CA LEU A 110 4.87 5.34 8.18
C LEU A 110 6.31 5.06 7.76
N LEU A 111 7.00 4.13 8.43
CA LEU A 111 8.37 3.75 8.11
C LEU A 111 8.50 3.13 6.72
N TYR A 112 7.61 2.22 6.34
CA TYR A 112 7.71 1.53 5.05
C TYR A 112 7.37 2.44 3.87
N LEU A 113 6.32 3.25 3.99
CA LEU A 113 5.94 4.19 2.94
C LEU A 113 7.01 5.28 2.76
N SER A 114 7.51 5.86 3.86
CA SER A 114 8.61 6.84 3.78
C SER A 114 9.89 6.22 3.22
N ALA A 115 10.26 5.02 3.66
CA ALA A 115 11.41 4.30 3.09
C ALA A 115 11.22 4.03 1.59
N SER A 116 10.02 3.65 1.15
CA SER A 116 9.74 3.42 -0.27
C SER A 116 9.95 4.69 -1.10
N ILE A 117 9.46 5.85 -0.64
CA ILE A 117 9.64 7.15 -1.32
C ILE A 117 11.13 7.51 -1.39
N ILE A 118 11.86 7.37 -0.29
CA ILE A 118 13.29 7.66 -0.23
C ILE A 118 14.05 6.76 -1.21
N LEU A 119 13.77 5.45 -1.22
CA LEU A 119 14.37 4.50 -2.14
C LEU A 119 14.06 4.83 -3.60
N PHE A 120 12.81 5.19 -3.91
CA PHE A 120 12.38 5.63 -5.24
C PHE A 120 13.13 6.88 -5.70
N TYR A 121 13.27 7.88 -4.83
CA TYR A 121 13.99 9.11 -5.13
C TYR A 121 15.47 8.82 -5.46
N PHE A 122 16.14 8.04 -4.61
CA PHE A 122 17.52 7.63 -4.86
C PHE A 122 17.65 6.75 -6.11
N ALA A 123 16.68 5.87 -6.40
CA ALA A 123 16.65 5.08 -7.63
C ALA A 123 16.61 5.98 -8.86
N SER A 124 15.66 6.91 -8.91
CA SER A 124 15.48 7.83 -10.05
C SER A 124 16.70 8.71 -10.28
N SER A 125 17.34 9.21 -9.20
CA SER A 125 18.52 10.06 -9.28
C SER A 125 19.72 9.43 -10.01
N LYS A 126 19.80 8.08 -10.02
CA LYS A 126 20.91 7.33 -10.63
C LYS A 126 20.66 6.93 -12.07
N ILE A 127 19.46 7.19 -12.60
CA ILE A 127 19.08 6.81 -13.95
C ILE A 127 19.59 7.86 -14.95
N THR A 128 20.40 7.42 -15.90
CA THR A 128 20.98 8.27 -16.95
C THR A 128 20.17 8.23 -18.25
N SER A 129 19.48 7.12 -18.53
CA SER A 129 18.66 6.97 -19.74
C SER A 129 17.40 7.83 -19.69
N LYS A 130 17.14 8.58 -20.76
CA LYS A 130 15.98 9.48 -20.86
C LYS A 130 14.65 8.76 -20.65
N TYR A 131 14.44 7.61 -21.30
CA TYR A 131 13.19 6.86 -21.21
C TYR A 131 13.01 6.21 -19.84
N GLU A 132 14.09 5.68 -19.26
CA GLU A 132 14.06 5.09 -17.92
C GLU A 132 13.78 6.14 -16.85
N LYS A 133 14.29 7.36 -17.03
CA LYS A 133 14.04 8.48 -16.12
C LYS A 133 12.57 8.92 -16.16
N VAL A 134 11.95 8.94 -17.34
CA VAL A 134 10.51 9.21 -17.47
C VAL A 134 9.71 8.11 -16.78
N LEU A 135 10.03 6.83 -17.02
CA LEU A 135 9.36 5.71 -16.36
C LEU A 135 9.48 5.79 -14.83
N SER A 136 10.67 6.08 -14.32
CA SER A 136 10.89 6.22 -12.87
C SER A 136 10.15 7.41 -12.28
N ASN A 137 10.06 8.53 -13.02
CA ASN A 137 9.32 9.71 -12.56
C ASN A 137 7.82 9.48 -12.57
N LEU A 138 7.30 8.69 -13.52
CA LEU A 138 5.91 8.22 -13.48
C LEU A 138 5.69 7.41 -12.19
N GLY A 139 6.50 6.37 -11.94
CA GLY A 139 6.35 5.57 -10.72
C GLY A 139 6.46 6.38 -9.41
N ILE A 140 7.31 7.42 -9.38
CA ILE A 140 7.34 8.39 -8.26
C ILE A 140 6.02 9.14 -8.16
N LEU A 141 5.52 9.69 -9.27
CA LEU A 141 4.24 10.39 -9.31
C LEU A 141 3.11 9.51 -8.74
N GLY A 142 3.02 8.24 -9.14
CA GLY A 142 2.04 7.29 -8.59
C GLY A 142 2.13 7.15 -7.08
N MET A 143 3.34 6.92 -6.57
CA MET A 143 3.58 6.82 -5.12
C MET A 143 3.24 8.12 -4.39
N PHE A 144 3.53 9.29 -4.97
CA PHE A 144 3.19 10.58 -4.37
C PHE A 144 1.69 10.83 -4.37
N ILE A 145 0.99 10.55 -5.48
CA ILE A 145 -0.48 10.69 -5.61
C ILE A 145 -1.20 9.79 -4.60
N PHE A 146 -0.65 8.61 -4.31
CA PHE A 146 -1.22 7.74 -3.29
C PHE A 146 -0.87 8.20 -1.87
N VAL A 147 0.41 8.38 -1.57
CA VAL A 147 0.89 8.55 -0.19
C VAL A 147 0.60 9.94 0.37
N VAL A 148 0.89 11.00 -0.39
CA VAL A 148 0.81 12.38 0.13
C VAL A 148 -0.64 12.78 0.44
N PRO A 149 -1.61 12.62 -0.49
CA PRO A 149 -3.00 12.88 -0.17
C PRO A 149 -3.48 12.02 1.01
N THR A 150 -3.17 10.72 1.02
CA THR A 150 -3.53 9.83 2.14
C THR A 150 -3.11 10.40 3.49
N PHE A 151 -1.84 10.85 3.63
CA PHE A 151 -1.38 11.44 4.89
C PHE A 151 -2.04 12.79 5.21
N ILE A 152 -2.23 13.65 4.21
CA ILE A 152 -2.92 14.93 4.39
C ILE A 152 -4.35 14.68 4.90
N PHE A 153 -5.12 13.85 4.21
CA PHE A 153 -6.49 13.55 4.61
C PHE A 153 -6.56 12.86 5.98
N LEU A 154 -5.63 11.94 6.29
CA LEU A 154 -5.54 11.31 7.62
C LEU A 154 -5.30 12.31 8.76
N LEU A 155 -4.54 13.38 8.52
CA LEU A 155 -4.25 14.39 9.55
C LEU A 155 -5.36 15.45 9.66
N PHE A 156 -5.91 15.88 8.53
CA PHE A 156 -6.84 17.01 8.49
C PHE A 156 -8.32 16.62 8.63
N LEU A 157 -8.76 15.46 8.13
CA LEU A 157 -10.17 15.06 8.24
C LEU A 157 -10.66 14.93 9.68
N PRO A 158 -9.90 14.31 10.62
CA PRO A 158 -10.31 14.24 12.02
C PRO A 158 -10.42 15.64 12.66
N ALA A 159 -9.53 16.57 12.28
CA ALA A 159 -9.54 17.94 12.80
C ALA A 159 -10.75 18.75 12.29
N LEU A 160 -11.28 18.41 11.12
CA LEU A 160 -12.41 19.07 10.49
C LEU A 160 -13.75 18.38 10.77
N GLN A 161 -13.77 17.25 11.48
CA GLN A 161 -14.95 16.40 11.69
C GLN A 161 -15.64 15.99 10.37
N ILE A 162 -14.92 16.04 9.24
CA ILE A 162 -15.43 15.66 7.93
C ILE A 162 -15.27 14.16 7.78
N GLN A 163 -16.39 13.49 7.54
CA GLN A 163 -16.44 12.06 7.30
C GLN A 163 -16.40 11.81 5.79
N PHE A 164 -15.33 11.18 5.30
CA PHE A 164 -15.11 10.92 3.88
C PHE A 164 -15.00 9.42 3.64
N PRO A 165 -15.97 8.77 2.99
CA PRO A 165 -15.96 7.31 2.81
C PRO A 165 -14.75 6.88 2.00
N SER A 166 -13.93 6.02 2.62
CA SER A 166 -12.90 5.22 1.95
C SER A 166 -11.91 6.02 1.10
N VAL A 167 -11.37 7.11 1.67
CA VAL A 167 -10.34 7.97 1.06
C VAL A 167 -9.17 7.17 0.44
N LEU A 168 -8.71 6.11 1.12
CA LEU A 168 -7.67 5.23 0.60
C LEU A 168 -8.06 4.55 -0.71
N CYS A 169 -9.33 4.18 -0.87
CA CYS A 169 -9.81 3.47 -2.05
C CYS A 169 -9.90 4.37 -3.28
N GLU A 170 -10.28 5.64 -3.11
CA GLU A 170 -10.23 6.62 -4.20
C GLU A 170 -8.78 6.85 -4.67
N PHE A 171 -7.84 6.99 -3.74
CA PHE A 171 -6.42 7.13 -4.09
C PHE A 171 -5.82 5.83 -4.66
N ALA A 172 -6.30 4.66 -4.23
CA ALA A 172 -5.89 3.38 -4.80
C ALA A 172 -6.32 3.24 -6.27
N LEU A 173 -7.49 3.76 -6.64
CA LEU A 173 -7.94 3.80 -8.03
C LEU A 173 -7.05 4.72 -8.88
N LEU A 174 -6.67 5.89 -8.35
CA LEU A 174 -5.70 6.78 -9.03
C LEU A 174 -4.33 6.11 -9.21
N LEU A 175 -3.85 5.38 -8.21
CA LEU A 175 -2.63 4.59 -8.29
C LEU A 175 -2.73 3.48 -9.35
N ALA A 176 -3.87 2.79 -9.44
CA ALA A 176 -4.09 1.75 -10.44
C ALA A 176 -4.08 2.32 -11.88
N ILE A 177 -4.68 3.50 -12.08
CA ILE A 177 -4.63 4.22 -13.36
C ILE A 177 -3.18 4.58 -13.71
N GLU A 178 -2.42 5.11 -12.76
CA GLU A 178 -1.01 5.46 -12.96
C GLU A 178 -0.17 4.23 -13.33
N PHE A 179 -0.40 3.09 -12.68
CA PHE A 179 0.25 1.83 -13.02
C PHE A 179 -0.03 1.35 -14.45
N ILE A 180 -1.22 1.60 -14.99
CA ILE A 180 -1.52 1.32 -16.41
C ILE A 180 -0.62 2.17 -17.31
N PHE A 181 -0.48 3.46 -17.02
CA PHE A 181 0.41 4.34 -17.78
C PHE A 181 1.89 3.93 -17.68
N VAL A 182 2.34 3.51 -16.50
CA VAL A 182 3.71 2.98 -16.29
C VAL A 182 3.96 1.75 -17.14
N LEU A 183 3.04 0.78 -17.14
CA LEU A 183 3.15 -0.44 -17.94
C LEU A 183 3.12 -0.14 -19.44
N TRP A 184 2.16 0.69 -19.87
CA TRP A 184 2.05 1.11 -21.26
C TRP A 184 3.34 1.82 -21.75
N TYR A 185 3.90 2.73 -20.94
CA TYR A 185 5.13 3.44 -21.28
C TYR A 185 6.32 2.47 -21.36
N LYS A 186 6.40 1.52 -20.43
CA LYS A 186 7.44 0.49 -20.43
C LYS A 186 7.41 -0.34 -21.72
N ASP A 187 6.23 -0.80 -22.11
CA ASP A 187 6.05 -1.67 -23.27
C ASP A 187 6.26 -0.89 -24.57
N LYS A 188 5.77 0.36 -24.66
CA LYS A 188 6.01 1.25 -25.81
C LYS A 188 7.49 1.49 -26.11
N HIS A 189 8.34 1.50 -25.06
CA HIS A 189 9.77 1.78 -25.17
C HIS A 189 10.66 0.54 -24.94
N ASN A 190 10.09 -0.67 -24.87
CA ASN A 190 10.80 -1.94 -24.67
C ASN A 190 11.82 -1.92 -23.53
N LEU A 191 11.47 -1.32 -22.39
CA LEU A 191 12.38 -1.19 -21.25
C LEU A 191 12.46 -2.50 -20.44
N MET A 192 13.69 -2.93 -20.09
CA MET A 192 13.95 -4.18 -19.35
C MET A 192 13.69 -4.10 -17.83
N TYR A 193 12.46 -3.73 -17.41
CA TYR A 193 12.03 -3.65 -16.00
C TYR A 193 11.03 -4.73 -15.57
#